data_AF-A0AAU2I1S8-F1
#
_entry.id   AF-A0AAU2I1S8-F1
#
_cell.length_a   1.000
_cell.length_b   1.000
_cell.length_c   1.000
_cell.angle_alpha   90.00
_cell.angle_beta   90.00
_cell.angle_gamma   90.00
#
_symmetry.space_group_name_H-M   'P 1'
#
loop_
_entity.id
_entity.type
_entity.pdbx_description
1 polymer ?
#
loop_
_entity_poly.entity_id
_entity_poly.type
_entity_poly.pdbx_seq_one_letter_code
_entity_poly.pdbx_strand_id
1 'polypeptide(L)'
;MGSGGARVSTGLGPFYASSSLSGSRRRTSTRRTTQTRSVAPSASQLERARRQAERAQQEAERDAAIAQLQELKRQMTSVHLQTFTAAQPPLLPAAPQLGLPWALAEAQSFHLQGVGRLARAERAGAKQRAQQDAPAYLAAETARLHAVREQMVTEAGQWWHALLANDEATVCEAVNTAFSDNPAAGCAVGVDGSVLSVVMRQQDLDTLPTQTAGLTPSGRPTLKNLTKRDRTLWWLTAMGSNIVATLKEGFATAPGIEAIDLAVMTRLPDTQRLGFVAYGRWTRRAIESTPWREPEDALRFLDIGQDTACSVTTTASGNLSSTLKPLDTTRVGGLQALLDGAQDDSASGEPSLADLDIALGANPPPDPGAALGDPYRIRAFAEWKQQTLSPPHPAPIAPPPTSAALIPGQTIVLPEEAWQGLRVSFTFAGADADLTLFLLGTDGRVCGDEDFVFYNQPSAADGGARLLGKQQEGPRTVERATVHLSALPDRVHRVAVAINMDVDTGLTCGSLTHARLDLDCVNSSAWTFTPPADPSIRAMVITELYRHSVDGNPVWKLRALGQGWADGLDGLARACGVAIE
;
A
#
# COMPACT_ATOMS: atom_id res chain seq x y z
N MET A 1 20.41 -1.57 13.41
CA MET A 1 20.80 -1.53 14.84
C MET A 1 19.72 -2.25 15.62
N GLY A 2 20.12 -3.11 16.55
CA GLY A 2 19.34 -4.25 17.05
C GLY A 2 17.97 -3.96 17.65
N SER A 3 17.08 -4.91 17.40
CA SER A 3 15.90 -5.25 18.18
C SER A 3 16.23 -5.36 19.68
N GLY A 4 15.52 -4.63 20.52
CA GLY A 4 15.68 -4.67 21.96
C GLY A 4 14.35 -4.43 22.67
N GLY A 5 13.48 -5.44 22.66
CA GLY A 5 12.27 -5.45 23.47
C GLY A 5 12.63 -5.33 24.95
N ALA A 6 12.09 -4.30 25.60
CA ALA A 6 12.22 -4.11 27.04
C ALA A 6 11.41 -5.19 27.77
N ARG A 7 12.11 -6.20 28.28
CA ARG A 7 11.58 -7.11 29.31
C ARG A 7 11.45 -6.32 30.62
N VAL A 8 10.22 -6.02 31.01
CA VAL A 8 9.94 -5.53 32.37
C VAL A 8 10.03 -6.72 33.33
N SER A 9 11.08 -6.71 34.13
CA SER A 9 11.32 -7.64 35.23
C SER A 9 10.23 -7.49 36.29
N THR A 10 9.38 -8.50 36.45
CA THR A 10 8.55 -8.70 37.63
C THR A 10 9.42 -9.28 38.75
N GLY A 11 10.12 -8.37 39.44
CA GLY A 11 11.01 -8.70 40.55
C GLY A 11 10.82 -7.76 41.73
N LEU A 12 9.59 -7.62 42.22
CA LEU A 12 9.29 -6.91 43.47
C LEU A 12 9.11 -7.95 44.61
N GLY A 13 10.24 -8.33 45.20
CA GLY A 13 10.30 -8.80 46.58
C GLY A 13 10.22 -7.62 47.55
N PRO A 14 9.99 -7.87 48.86
CA PRO A 14 9.67 -6.84 49.83
C PRO A 14 10.91 -6.03 50.22
N PHE A 15 10.93 -4.74 49.92
CA PHE A 15 11.96 -3.84 50.43
C PHE A 15 11.62 -3.41 51.86
N TYR A 16 12.42 -3.89 52.81
CA TYR A 16 12.57 -3.26 54.12
C TYR A 16 13.41 -1.99 53.94
N ALA A 17 12.83 -0.81 54.22
CA ALA A 17 13.59 0.43 54.33
C ALA A 17 13.75 0.78 55.82
N SER A 18 14.96 0.59 56.35
CA SER A 18 15.40 1.10 57.64
C SER A 18 15.93 2.53 57.48
N SER A 19 15.42 3.48 58.26
CA SER A 19 15.98 4.83 58.35
C SER A 19 17.16 4.88 59.31
N SER A 20 18.29 5.39 58.84
CA SER A 20 19.49 5.64 59.63
C SER A 20 19.35 6.94 60.43
N LEU A 21 19.48 6.84 61.75
CA LEU A 21 19.61 7.95 62.69
C LEU A 21 20.98 8.62 62.57
N SER A 22 20.98 9.95 62.53
CA SER A 22 22.16 10.81 62.59
C SER A 22 22.82 10.81 63.98
N GLY A 23 24.14 10.97 63.99
CA GLY A 23 25.01 10.75 65.15
C GLY A 23 25.07 11.90 66.18
N SER A 24 25.06 11.46 67.44
CA SER A 24 25.93 11.86 68.56
C SER A 24 26.00 13.32 69.03
N ARG A 25 25.43 13.57 70.21
CA ARG A 25 26.15 14.24 71.31
C ARG A 25 25.95 13.48 72.62
N ARG A 26 27.06 13.07 73.23
CA ARG A 26 27.15 12.41 74.54
C ARG A 26 26.63 13.33 75.66
N ARG A 27 25.62 12.86 76.40
CA ARG A 27 25.42 13.19 77.81
C ARG A 27 25.14 11.89 78.56
N THR A 28 26.02 11.59 79.50
CA THR A 28 25.94 10.48 80.46
C THR A 28 24.76 10.69 81.39
N SER A 29 23.72 9.88 81.21
CA SER A 29 22.61 9.69 82.14
C SER A 29 22.29 8.21 82.17
N THR A 30 22.30 7.63 83.37
CA THR A 30 22.02 6.24 83.70
C THR A 30 20.78 5.71 82.99
N ARG A 31 20.98 4.87 81.97
CA ARG A 31 19.90 4.19 81.24
C ARG A 31 19.33 3.06 82.09
N ARG A 32 18.20 3.32 82.75
CA ARG A 32 17.24 2.27 83.12
C ARG A 32 16.78 1.63 81.81
N THR A 33 16.96 0.32 81.68
CA THR A 33 16.45 -0.49 80.56
C THR A 33 14.93 -0.53 80.61
N THR A 34 14.26 0.49 80.09
CA THR A 34 12.86 0.38 79.70
C THR A 34 12.84 -0.26 78.32
N GLN A 35 12.64 -1.58 78.30
CA GLN A 35 12.12 -2.27 77.12
C GLN A 35 10.80 -1.58 76.74
N THR A 36 10.82 -0.72 75.73
CA THR A 36 9.60 -0.28 75.07
C THR A 36 9.04 -1.50 74.35
N ARG A 37 8.15 -2.24 75.03
CA ARG A 37 7.27 -3.21 74.39
C ARG A 37 6.60 -2.47 73.24
N SER A 38 6.87 -2.86 72.00
CA SER A 38 6.05 -2.48 70.86
C SER A 38 4.67 -3.06 71.13
N VAL A 39 3.77 -2.25 71.71
CA VAL A 39 2.38 -2.65 71.92
C VAL A 39 1.81 -2.88 70.53
N ALA A 40 1.47 -4.13 70.22
CA ALA A 40 0.79 -4.46 68.97
C ALA A 40 -0.48 -3.60 68.88
N PRO A 41 -0.77 -3.02 67.71
CA PRO A 41 -1.92 -2.14 67.56
C PRO A 41 -3.20 -2.86 67.99
N SER A 42 -4.07 -2.17 68.72
CA SER A 42 -5.34 -2.74 69.16
C SER A 42 -6.21 -3.08 67.94
N ALA A 43 -7.15 -4.01 68.08
CA ALA A 43 -8.08 -4.37 67.00
C ALA A 43 -8.79 -3.15 66.38
N SER A 44 -9.15 -2.15 67.20
CA SER A 44 -9.77 -0.90 66.74
C SER A 44 -8.82 0.08 66.06
N GLN A 45 -7.50 0.01 66.34
CA GLN A 45 -6.48 0.75 65.60
C GLN A 45 -6.24 0.12 64.22
N LEU A 46 -6.18 -1.21 64.16
CA LEU A 46 -6.06 -1.97 62.91
C LEU A 46 -7.28 -1.74 61.99
N GLU A 47 -8.50 -1.74 62.54
CA GLU A 47 -9.71 -1.52 61.76
C GLU A 47 -9.81 -0.09 61.20
N ARG A 48 -9.39 0.93 61.97
CA ARG A 48 -9.30 2.31 61.48
C ARG A 48 -8.26 2.47 60.38
N ALA A 49 -7.07 1.88 60.55
CA ALA A 49 -6.04 1.88 59.53
C ALA A 49 -6.51 1.19 58.25
N ARG A 50 -7.25 0.08 58.36
CA ARG A 50 -7.86 -0.63 57.23
C ARG A 50 -8.89 0.24 56.49
N ARG A 51 -9.84 0.85 57.19
CA ARG A 51 -10.82 1.76 56.56
C ARG A 51 -10.17 2.99 55.92
N GLN A 52 -9.08 3.50 56.51
CA GLN A 52 -8.31 4.60 55.92
C GLN A 52 -7.58 4.16 54.64
N ALA A 53 -6.98 2.97 54.64
CA ALA A 53 -6.35 2.39 53.46
C ALA A 53 -7.37 2.12 52.35
N GLU A 54 -8.55 1.57 52.67
CA GLU A 54 -9.64 1.34 51.72
C GLU A 54 -10.13 2.65 51.08
N ARG A 55 -10.30 3.73 51.87
CA ARG A 55 -10.65 5.06 51.34
C ARG A 55 -9.56 5.64 50.45
N ALA A 56 -8.29 5.54 50.86
CA ALA A 56 -7.17 6.01 50.07
C ALA A 56 -7.05 5.25 48.74
N GLN A 57 -7.33 3.95 48.75
CA GLN A 57 -7.38 3.14 47.53
C GLN A 57 -8.52 3.57 46.60
N GLN A 58 -9.74 3.79 47.13
CA GLN A 58 -10.87 4.28 46.34
C GLN A 58 -10.61 5.67 45.74
N GLU A 59 -9.97 6.57 46.50
CA GLU A 59 -9.55 7.88 46.00
C GLU A 59 -8.51 7.75 44.89
N ALA A 60 -7.50 6.90 45.06
CA ALA A 60 -6.48 6.64 44.04
C ALA A 60 -7.07 6.02 42.76
N GLU A 61 -7.99 5.06 42.89
CA GLU A 61 -8.68 4.44 41.76
C GLU A 61 -9.53 5.46 40.99
N ARG A 62 -10.26 6.33 41.71
CA ARG A 62 -11.04 7.42 41.08
C ARG A 62 -10.13 8.41 40.35
N ASP A 63 -9.04 8.83 40.98
CA ASP A 63 -8.14 9.82 40.41
C ASP A 63 -7.41 9.24 39.17
N ALA A 64 -7.08 7.95 39.20
CA ALA A 64 -6.57 7.22 38.03
C ALA A 64 -7.60 7.14 36.90
N ALA A 65 -8.87 6.86 37.19
CA ALA A 65 -9.94 6.84 36.19
C ALA A 65 -10.18 8.23 35.56
N ILE A 66 -10.11 9.30 36.36
CA ILE A 66 -10.19 10.69 35.87
C ILE A 66 -9.02 10.98 34.92
N ALA A 67 -7.79 10.62 35.31
CA ALA A 67 -6.61 10.82 34.48
C ALA A 67 -6.70 10.04 33.15
N GLN A 68 -7.17 8.79 33.20
CA GLN A 68 -7.40 7.97 32.00
C GLN A 68 -8.44 8.60 31.04
N LEU A 69 -9.55 9.13 31.56
CA LEU A 69 -10.57 9.80 30.73
C LEU A 69 -10.04 11.10 30.11
N GLN A 70 -9.24 11.87 30.84
CA GLN A 70 -8.60 13.08 30.31
C GLN A 70 -7.56 12.74 29.23
N GLU A 71 -6.78 11.69 29.45
CA GLU A 71 -5.82 11.18 28.48
C GLU A 71 -6.51 10.73 27.19
N LEU A 72 -7.54 9.88 27.32
CA LEU A 72 -8.32 9.39 26.19
C LEU A 72 -8.94 10.53 25.41
N LYS A 73 -9.56 11.50 26.11
CA LYS A 73 -10.14 12.68 25.46
C LYS A 73 -9.08 13.43 24.66
N ARG A 74 -7.92 13.71 25.27
CA ARG A 74 -6.82 14.40 24.59
C ARG A 74 -6.36 13.64 23.36
N GLN A 75 -6.05 12.35 23.49
CA GLN A 75 -5.58 11.50 22.39
C GLN A 75 -6.56 11.51 21.21
N MET A 76 -7.86 11.39 21.46
CA MET A 76 -8.88 11.38 20.41
C MET A 76 -9.07 12.75 19.74
N THR A 77 -8.87 13.85 20.47
CA THR A 77 -9.16 15.21 19.95
C THR A 77 -7.92 15.97 19.48
N SER A 78 -6.71 15.40 19.58
CA SER A 78 -5.46 16.11 19.26
C SER A 78 -4.63 15.47 18.15
N VAL A 79 -5.17 14.51 17.40
CA VAL A 79 -4.48 13.85 16.28
C VAL A 79 -4.04 14.87 15.21
N HIS A 80 -4.89 15.85 14.89
CA HIS A 80 -4.58 16.91 13.92
C HIS A 80 -3.41 17.82 14.30
N LEU A 81 -2.96 17.82 15.57
CA LEU A 81 -1.80 18.58 16.02
C LEU A 81 -0.47 17.90 15.67
N GLN A 82 -0.51 16.65 15.23
CA GLN A 82 0.67 15.95 14.72
C GLN A 82 1.18 16.61 13.45
N THR A 83 2.50 16.59 13.26
CA THR A 83 3.16 17.13 12.06
C THR A 83 3.51 15.97 11.14
N PHE A 84 3.09 16.09 9.88
CA PHE A 84 3.40 15.13 8.83
C PHE A 84 4.52 15.69 7.96
N THR A 85 5.55 14.88 7.72
CA THR A 85 6.70 15.31 6.91
C THR A 85 6.34 15.16 5.45
N ALA A 86 6.50 16.24 4.67
CA ALA A 86 6.27 16.19 3.23
C ALA A 86 7.18 15.16 2.56
N ALA A 87 6.61 14.36 1.66
CA ALA A 87 7.29 13.34 0.90
C ALA A 87 8.55 13.91 0.24
N GLN A 88 9.62 13.13 0.30
CA GLN A 88 10.91 13.47 -0.31
C GLN A 88 11.28 12.37 -1.30
N PRO A 89 12.12 12.68 -2.31
CA PRO A 89 12.66 11.67 -3.20
C PRO A 89 13.31 10.52 -2.40
N PRO A 90 13.11 9.25 -2.80
CA PRO A 90 13.62 8.11 -2.06
C PRO A 90 15.14 8.18 -1.86
N LEU A 91 15.58 8.06 -0.59
CA LEU A 91 17.00 8.01 -0.25
C LEU A 91 17.51 6.58 -0.40
N LEU A 92 18.15 6.31 -1.54
CA LEU A 92 18.71 5.00 -1.83
C LEU A 92 20.07 4.80 -1.11
N PRO A 93 20.38 3.58 -0.63
CA PRO A 93 21.66 3.26 0.00
C PRO A 93 22.82 3.22 -1.00
N ALA A 94 23.97 3.83 -0.68
CA ALA A 94 25.14 3.83 -1.56
C ALA A 94 25.68 2.40 -1.79
N ALA A 95 26.17 2.13 -3.00
CA ALA A 95 26.83 0.87 -3.30
C ALA A 95 28.10 0.70 -2.43
N PRO A 96 28.36 -0.51 -1.89
CA PRO A 96 29.53 -0.74 -1.06
C PRO A 96 30.81 -0.58 -1.89
N GLN A 97 31.81 0.11 -1.31
CA GLN A 97 33.11 0.29 -1.95
C GLN A 97 34.02 -0.89 -1.62
N LEU A 98 34.27 -1.74 -2.63
CA LEU A 98 35.16 -2.88 -2.51
C LEU A 98 36.60 -2.48 -2.80
N GLY A 99 37.56 -3.04 -2.06
CA GLY A 99 38.98 -2.78 -2.22
C GLY A 99 39.75 -3.99 -2.75
N LEU A 100 40.89 -3.73 -3.42
CA LEU A 100 41.79 -4.80 -3.88
C LEU A 100 42.28 -5.74 -2.75
N PRO A 101 42.59 -5.27 -1.53
CA PRO A 101 42.96 -6.17 -0.44
C PRO A 101 41.87 -7.19 -0.08
N TRP A 102 40.60 -6.79 -0.16
CA TRP A 102 39.47 -7.67 0.08
C TRP A 102 39.33 -8.72 -1.03
N ALA A 103 39.35 -8.28 -2.30
CA ALA A 103 39.25 -9.19 -3.45
C ALA A 103 40.39 -10.21 -3.48
N LEU A 104 41.60 -9.78 -3.07
CA LEU A 104 42.77 -10.64 -2.96
C LEU A 104 42.63 -11.67 -1.83
N ALA A 105 42.03 -11.30 -0.70
CA ALA A 105 41.76 -12.24 0.39
C ALA A 105 40.76 -13.32 -0.04
N GLU A 106 39.68 -12.94 -0.73
CA GLU A 106 38.68 -13.87 -1.29
C GLU A 106 39.30 -14.83 -2.31
N ALA A 107 40.06 -14.29 -3.27
CA ALA A 107 40.75 -15.09 -4.29
C ALA A 107 41.78 -16.05 -3.67
N GLN A 108 42.52 -15.60 -2.65
CA GLN A 108 43.48 -16.45 -1.94
C GLN A 108 42.78 -17.56 -1.16
N SER A 109 41.66 -17.27 -0.49
CA SER A 109 40.85 -18.26 0.23
C SER A 109 40.44 -19.39 -0.72
N PHE A 110 39.92 -19.03 -1.90
CA PHE A 110 39.53 -19.97 -2.93
C PHE A 110 40.71 -20.81 -3.47
N HIS A 111 41.79 -20.16 -3.92
CA HIS A 111 42.92 -20.87 -4.55
C HIS A 111 43.76 -21.70 -3.57
N LEU A 112 43.72 -21.38 -2.27
CA LEU A 112 44.41 -22.14 -1.21
C LEU A 112 43.53 -23.26 -0.62
N GLN A 113 42.25 -23.33 -1.00
CA GLN A 113 41.35 -24.37 -0.55
C GLN A 113 41.87 -25.75 -0.98
N GLY A 114 42.05 -26.66 -0.03
CA GLY A 114 42.60 -28.00 -0.29
C GLY A 114 44.12 -28.09 -0.45
N VAL A 115 44.86 -26.97 -0.44
CA VAL A 115 46.33 -26.98 -0.55
C VAL A 115 47.00 -27.18 0.81
N GLY A 116 47.75 -28.27 0.96
CA GLY A 116 48.45 -28.62 2.20
C GLY A 116 49.40 -27.54 2.70
N ARG A 117 49.48 -27.34 4.02
CA ARG A 117 50.30 -26.27 4.65
C ARG A 117 51.80 -26.37 4.33
N LEU A 118 52.29 -27.58 4.04
CA LEU A 118 53.71 -27.86 3.73
C LEU A 118 54.03 -27.79 2.23
N ALA A 119 53.03 -27.71 1.35
CA ALA A 119 53.19 -27.66 -0.11
C ALA A 119 53.60 -26.25 -0.59
N ARG A 120 54.82 -25.81 -0.25
CA ARG A 120 55.30 -24.42 -0.47
C ARG A 120 55.18 -23.96 -1.94
N ALA A 121 55.54 -24.82 -2.89
CA ALA A 121 55.48 -24.49 -4.32
C ALA A 121 54.04 -24.32 -4.82
N GLU A 122 53.14 -25.24 -4.46
CA GLU A 122 51.72 -25.18 -4.83
C GLU A 122 51.02 -23.95 -4.22
N ARG A 123 51.34 -23.62 -2.95
CA ARG A 123 50.84 -22.42 -2.28
C ARG A 123 51.34 -21.12 -2.94
N ALA A 124 52.59 -21.09 -3.40
CA ALA A 124 53.13 -19.95 -4.13
C ALA A 124 52.39 -19.76 -5.47
N GLY A 125 52.18 -20.85 -6.22
CA GLY A 125 51.39 -20.84 -7.45
C GLY A 125 49.93 -20.42 -7.22
N ALA A 126 49.29 -20.90 -6.14
CA ALA A 126 47.93 -20.51 -5.76
C ALA A 126 47.82 -19.01 -5.44
N LYS A 127 48.78 -18.45 -4.71
CA LYS A 127 48.82 -17.00 -4.43
C LYS A 127 49.05 -16.16 -5.67
N GLN A 128 49.87 -16.63 -6.62
CA GLN A 128 50.09 -15.94 -7.88
C GLN A 128 48.81 -15.92 -8.74
N ARG A 129 48.07 -17.05 -8.82
CA ARG A 129 46.76 -17.08 -9.48
C ARG A 129 45.75 -16.15 -8.82
N ALA A 130 45.72 -16.10 -7.49
CA ALA A 130 44.87 -15.16 -6.77
C ALA A 130 45.21 -13.69 -7.07
N GLN A 131 46.50 -13.34 -7.19
CA GLN A 131 46.93 -11.99 -7.59
C GLN A 131 46.53 -11.63 -9.03
N GLN A 132 46.50 -12.62 -9.93
CA GLN A 132 46.05 -12.43 -11.32
C GLN A 132 44.53 -12.26 -11.42
N ASP A 133 43.76 -13.03 -10.64
CA ASP A 133 42.30 -13.03 -10.71
C ASP A 133 41.64 -11.89 -9.92
N ALA A 134 42.22 -11.47 -8.80
CA ALA A 134 41.61 -10.51 -7.88
C ALA A 134 41.23 -9.15 -8.52
N PRO A 135 42.04 -8.53 -9.40
CA PRO A 135 41.64 -7.30 -10.08
C PRO A 135 40.42 -7.48 -10.98
N ALA A 136 40.32 -8.60 -11.69
CA ALA A 136 39.19 -8.89 -12.57
C ALA A 136 37.90 -9.16 -11.77
N TYR A 137 38.02 -9.89 -10.65
CA TYR A 137 36.90 -10.10 -9.72
C TYR A 137 36.41 -8.78 -9.11
N LEU A 138 37.33 -7.92 -8.64
CA LEU A 138 37.00 -6.62 -8.08
C LEU A 138 36.28 -5.73 -9.09
N ALA A 139 36.79 -5.66 -10.33
CA ALA A 139 36.19 -4.86 -11.39
C ALA A 139 34.78 -5.35 -11.74
N ALA A 140 34.60 -6.67 -11.88
CA ALA A 140 33.30 -7.27 -12.19
C ALA A 140 32.26 -7.05 -11.09
N GLU A 141 32.66 -7.19 -9.82
CA GLU A 141 31.73 -7.03 -8.71
C GLU A 141 31.40 -5.56 -8.44
N THR A 142 32.40 -4.66 -8.53
CA THR A 142 32.16 -3.21 -8.47
C THR A 142 31.19 -2.77 -9.57
N ALA A 143 31.39 -3.21 -10.82
CA ALA A 143 30.49 -2.91 -11.93
C ALA A 143 29.06 -3.43 -11.69
N ARG A 144 28.90 -4.65 -11.16
CA ARG A 144 27.57 -5.18 -10.83
C ARG A 144 26.87 -4.35 -9.76
N LEU A 145 27.57 -3.99 -8.68
CA LEU A 145 27.01 -3.17 -7.60
C LEU A 145 26.59 -1.79 -8.09
N HIS A 146 27.37 -1.19 -9.00
CA HIS A 146 26.99 0.05 -9.67
C HIS A 146 25.74 -0.12 -10.55
N ALA A 147 25.64 -1.19 -11.33
CA ALA A 147 24.46 -1.47 -12.15
C ALA A 147 23.19 -1.66 -11.32
N VAL A 148 23.27 -2.41 -10.20
CA VAL A 148 22.14 -2.54 -9.26
C VAL A 148 21.74 -1.17 -8.71
N ARG A 149 22.72 -0.35 -8.31
CA ARG A 149 22.45 1.01 -7.82
C ARG A 149 21.76 1.87 -8.89
N GLU A 150 22.23 1.83 -10.13
CA GLU A 150 21.64 2.58 -11.24
C GLU A 150 20.19 2.16 -11.50
N GLN A 151 19.91 0.85 -11.51
CA GLN A 151 18.56 0.33 -11.64
C GLN A 151 17.64 0.85 -10.51
N MET A 152 18.08 0.75 -9.25
CA MET A 152 17.32 1.28 -8.12
C MET A 152 17.06 2.79 -8.26
N VAL A 153 18.05 3.56 -8.72
CA VAL A 153 17.90 5.01 -8.98
C VAL A 153 16.86 5.28 -10.07
N THR A 154 16.86 4.49 -11.14
CA THR A 154 15.86 4.60 -12.21
C THR A 154 14.47 4.26 -11.71
N GLU A 155 14.28 3.14 -11.01
CA GLU A 155 12.98 2.72 -10.47
C GLU A 155 12.45 3.73 -9.45
N ALA A 156 13.28 4.17 -8.51
CA ALA A 156 12.90 5.21 -7.54
C ALA A 156 12.59 6.54 -8.21
N GLY A 157 13.32 6.88 -9.27
CA GLY A 157 13.06 8.06 -10.08
C GLY A 157 11.71 7.98 -10.80
N GLN A 158 11.38 6.85 -11.42
CA GLN A 158 10.10 6.62 -12.09
C GLN A 158 8.94 6.70 -11.10
N TRP A 159 9.04 6.02 -9.97
CA TRP A 159 8.05 6.08 -8.89
C TRP A 159 7.85 7.51 -8.38
N TRP A 160 8.95 8.25 -8.14
CA TRP A 160 8.86 9.65 -7.70
C TRP A 160 8.20 10.57 -8.74
N HIS A 161 8.49 10.36 -10.03
CA HIS A 161 7.82 11.13 -11.10
C HIS A 161 6.33 10.79 -11.19
N ALA A 162 5.96 9.50 -11.06
CA ALA A 162 4.57 9.08 -11.06
C ALA A 162 3.79 9.69 -9.89
N LEU A 163 4.38 9.72 -8.69
CA LEU A 163 3.81 10.37 -7.51
C LEU A 163 3.59 11.88 -7.73
N LEU A 164 4.54 12.58 -8.35
CA LEU A 164 4.41 14.01 -8.67
C LEU A 164 3.43 14.28 -9.81
N ALA A 165 3.25 13.33 -10.71
CA ALA A 165 2.30 13.42 -11.83
C ALA A 165 0.86 13.05 -11.41
N ASN A 166 0.63 12.76 -10.13
CA ASN A 166 -0.64 12.28 -9.59
C ASN A 166 -1.13 10.99 -10.27
N ASP A 167 -0.21 10.09 -10.62
CA ASP A 167 -0.57 8.75 -11.07
C ASP A 167 -1.40 8.03 -10.00
N GLU A 168 -2.61 7.61 -10.36
CA GLU A 168 -3.62 7.13 -9.42
C GLU A 168 -3.11 5.94 -8.59
N ALA A 169 -2.55 4.92 -9.26
CA ALA A 169 -2.04 3.73 -8.58
C ALA A 169 -0.93 4.09 -7.59
N THR A 170 0.04 4.90 -8.02
CA THR A 170 1.18 5.32 -7.19
C THR A 170 0.74 6.16 -5.99
N VAL A 171 -0.18 7.11 -6.19
CA VAL A 171 -0.69 7.98 -5.13
C VAL A 171 -1.53 7.19 -4.13
N CYS A 172 -2.46 6.36 -4.61
CA CYS A 172 -3.30 5.54 -3.73
C CYS A 172 -2.46 4.57 -2.91
N GLU A 173 -1.47 3.88 -3.51
CA GLU A 173 -0.55 3.01 -2.78
C GLU A 173 0.24 3.76 -1.71
N ALA A 174 0.85 4.91 -2.06
CA ALA A 174 1.65 5.70 -1.12
C ALA A 174 0.81 6.25 0.04
N VAL A 175 -0.37 6.78 -0.26
CA VAL A 175 -1.29 7.35 0.74
C VAL A 175 -1.88 6.26 1.63
N ASN A 176 -2.29 5.11 1.07
CA ASN A 176 -2.79 3.99 1.86
C ASN A 176 -1.71 3.41 2.78
N THR A 177 -0.47 3.35 2.30
CA THR A 177 0.68 2.97 3.14
C THR A 177 0.86 3.94 4.30
N ALA A 178 0.77 5.26 4.05
CA ALA A 178 0.85 6.27 5.12
C ALA A 178 -0.32 6.14 6.12
N PHE A 179 -1.54 5.91 5.64
CA PHE A 179 -2.72 5.77 6.49
C PHE A 179 -2.76 4.48 7.31
N SER A 180 -1.94 3.48 7.01
CA SER A 180 -1.94 2.18 7.70
C SER A 180 -1.68 2.28 9.21
N ASP A 181 -0.97 3.32 9.66
CA ASP A 181 -0.65 3.54 11.07
C ASP A 181 -1.65 4.47 11.80
N ASN A 182 -2.70 4.94 11.11
CA ASN A 182 -3.65 5.89 11.68
C ASN A 182 -4.70 5.26 12.59
N PRO A 183 -5.10 5.94 13.68
CA PRO A 183 -6.16 5.46 14.56
C PRO A 183 -7.55 5.46 13.90
N ALA A 184 -7.75 6.24 12.84
CA ALA A 184 -8.91 6.16 11.96
C ALA A 184 -8.46 5.58 10.62
N ALA A 185 -9.04 4.45 10.22
CA ALA A 185 -8.69 3.81 8.97
C ALA A 185 -9.17 4.66 7.79
N GLY A 186 -8.23 5.29 7.10
CA GLY A 186 -8.44 5.97 5.85
C GLY A 186 -8.03 5.09 4.67
N CYS A 187 -8.74 5.21 3.56
CA CYS A 187 -8.38 4.59 2.28
C CYS A 187 -8.54 5.63 1.17
N ALA A 188 -7.46 5.87 0.43
CA ALA A 188 -7.46 6.51 -0.86
C ALA A 188 -8.08 5.56 -1.88
N VAL A 189 -9.13 6.03 -2.56
CA VAL A 189 -9.96 5.22 -3.48
C VAL A 189 -9.85 5.66 -4.93
N GLY A 190 -9.17 6.77 -5.21
CA GLY A 190 -8.94 7.22 -6.57
C GLY A 190 -8.42 8.65 -6.65
N VAL A 191 -7.92 9.01 -7.84
CA VAL A 191 -7.35 10.34 -8.13
C VAL A 191 -7.91 10.86 -9.44
N ASP A 192 -8.49 12.06 -9.40
CA ASP A 192 -8.91 12.81 -10.60
C ASP A 192 -8.10 14.10 -10.71
N GLY A 193 -7.11 14.09 -11.61
CA GLY A 193 -6.20 15.21 -11.83
C GLY A 193 -5.37 15.56 -10.58
N SER A 194 -5.76 16.60 -9.85
CA SER A 194 -5.13 17.03 -8.59
C SER A 194 -6.03 16.85 -7.36
N VAL A 195 -7.13 16.11 -7.52
CA VAL A 195 -8.10 15.82 -6.46
C VAL A 195 -8.00 14.35 -6.07
N LEU A 196 -7.71 14.11 -4.79
CA LEU A 196 -7.67 12.76 -4.20
C LEU A 196 -8.99 12.45 -3.51
N SER A 197 -9.54 11.26 -3.75
CA SER A 197 -10.74 10.78 -3.06
C SER A 197 -10.36 9.85 -1.91
N VAL A 198 -10.89 10.11 -0.71
CA VAL A 198 -10.60 9.35 0.51
C VAL A 198 -11.88 8.95 1.24
N VAL A 199 -11.96 7.68 1.63
CA VAL A 199 -12.95 7.16 2.57
C VAL A 199 -12.29 6.95 3.93
N MET A 200 -12.93 7.41 5.00
CA MET A 200 -12.44 7.22 6.37
C MET A 200 -13.49 6.55 7.27
N ARG A 201 -13.06 5.57 8.06
CA ARG A 201 -13.86 4.96 9.13
C ARG A 201 -13.61 5.66 10.47
N GLN A 202 -14.62 6.35 10.98
CA GLN A 202 -14.58 7.03 12.27
C GLN A 202 -15.18 6.16 13.37
N GLN A 203 -14.51 6.08 14.53
CA GLN A 203 -15.01 5.35 15.71
C GLN A 203 -16.48 5.67 16.05
N ASP A 204 -17.24 4.66 16.47
CA ASP A 204 -18.68 4.78 16.74
C ASP A 204 -18.97 5.69 17.95
N LEU A 205 -20.05 6.47 17.89
CA LEU A 205 -20.44 7.34 19.00
C LEU A 205 -20.68 6.55 20.30
N ASP A 206 -21.19 5.33 20.16
CA ASP A 206 -21.56 4.45 21.28
C ASP A 206 -20.35 3.86 22.03
N THR A 207 -19.16 3.87 21.44
CA THR A 207 -17.95 3.40 22.13
C THR A 207 -17.34 4.46 23.03
N LEU A 208 -17.79 5.72 22.96
CA LEU A 208 -17.31 6.77 23.87
C LEU A 208 -17.73 6.50 25.33
N PRO A 209 -16.90 6.90 26.31
CA PRO A 209 -17.24 6.77 27.73
C PRO A 209 -18.54 7.47 28.12
N THR A 210 -19.24 6.90 29.09
CA THR A 210 -20.47 7.49 29.68
C THR A 210 -20.17 8.52 30.77
N GLN A 211 -18.93 8.59 31.24
CA GLN A 211 -18.47 9.51 32.28
C GLN A 211 -17.37 10.43 31.75
N THR A 212 -17.20 11.57 32.43
CA THR A 212 -16.14 12.54 32.16
C THR A 212 -15.56 13.10 33.45
N ALA A 213 -14.36 13.67 33.34
CA ALA A 213 -13.72 14.39 34.43
C ALA A 213 -14.48 15.70 34.72
N GLY A 214 -14.72 15.99 35.99
CA GLY A 214 -15.30 17.24 36.43
C GLY A 214 -14.79 17.66 37.80
N LEU A 215 -15.29 18.79 38.28
CA LEU A 215 -14.98 19.32 39.60
C LEU A 215 -16.24 19.36 40.48
N THR A 216 -16.07 19.00 41.75
CA THR A 216 -17.05 19.28 42.81
C THR A 216 -17.15 20.80 43.07
N PRO A 217 -18.21 21.29 43.73
CA PRO A 217 -18.30 22.71 44.14
C PRO A 217 -17.09 23.19 44.97
N SER A 218 -16.43 22.27 45.68
CA SER A 218 -15.20 22.51 46.45
C SER A 218 -13.91 22.41 45.63
N GLY A 219 -13.96 22.25 44.31
CA GLY A 219 -12.79 22.18 43.43
C GLY A 219 -12.06 20.82 43.43
N ARG A 220 -12.60 19.79 44.08
CA ARG A 220 -12.02 18.43 44.04
C ARG A 220 -12.37 17.71 42.74
N PRO A 221 -11.44 16.99 42.09
CA PRO A 221 -11.72 16.13 40.95
C PRO A 221 -12.82 15.10 41.26
N THR A 222 -13.73 14.90 40.31
CA THR A 222 -14.81 13.92 40.41
C THR A 222 -15.17 13.39 39.03
N LEU A 223 -15.76 12.20 39.00
CA LEU A 223 -16.42 11.67 37.80
C LEU A 223 -17.84 12.25 37.73
N LYS A 224 -18.25 12.67 36.54
CA LYS A 224 -19.62 13.13 36.24
C LYS A 224 -20.16 12.37 35.03
N ASN A 225 -21.47 12.18 34.97
CA ASN A 225 -22.11 11.64 33.78
C ASN A 225 -21.92 12.60 32.62
N LEU A 226 -21.52 12.07 31.46
CA LEU A 226 -21.38 12.81 30.23
C LEU A 226 -22.78 13.03 29.63
N THR A 227 -23.16 14.28 29.41
CA THR A 227 -24.46 14.58 28.79
C THR A 227 -24.47 14.11 27.33
N LYS A 228 -25.66 13.82 26.76
CA LYS A 228 -25.77 13.45 25.34
C LYS A 228 -25.10 14.48 24.43
N ARG A 229 -25.28 15.78 24.74
CA ARG A 229 -24.67 16.90 24.01
C ARG A 229 -23.14 16.85 24.10
N ASP A 230 -22.59 16.73 25.30
CA ASP A 230 -21.13 16.74 25.50
C ASP A 230 -20.47 15.51 24.87
N ARG A 231 -21.19 14.38 24.84
CA ARG A 231 -20.78 13.17 24.13
C ARG A 231 -20.72 13.39 22.63
N THR A 232 -21.78 13.97 22.04
CA THR A 232 -21.80 14.32 20.60
C THR A 232 -20.72 15.34 20.26
N LEU A 233 -20.48 16.35 21.11
CA LEU A 233 -19.42 17.32 20.89
C LEU A 233 -18.03 16.68 20.96
N TRP A 234 -17.74 15.86 21.97
CA TRP A 234 -16.47 15.12 22.04
C TRP A 234 -16.27 14.27 20.78
N TRP A 235 -17.29 13.51 20.39
CA TRP A 235 -17.23 12.70 19.18
C TRP A 235 -16.98 13.53 17.91
N LEU A 236 -17.68 14.66 17.75
CA LEU A 236 -17.51 15.58 16.62
C LEU A 236 -16.10 16.18 16.59
N THR A 237 -15.56 16.60 17.74
CA THR A 237 -14.19 17.11 17.83
C THR A 237 -13.17 16.02 17.50
N ALA A 238 -13.38 14.79 17.95
CA ALA A 238 -12.52 13.66 17.58
C ALA A 238 -12.58 13.35 16.09
N MET A 239 -13.78 13.37 15.49
CA MET A 239 -13.97 13.20 14.05
C MET A 239 -13.27 14.32 13.26
N GLY A 240 -13.46 15.59 13.63
CA GLY A 240 -12.76 16.71 12.99
C GLY A 240 -11.24 16.60 13.12
N SER A 241 -10.75 16.13 14.27
CA SER A 241 -9.32 15.92 14.50
C SER A 241 -8.77 14.81 13.59
N ASN A 242 -9.51 13.72 13.40
CA ASN A 242 -9.10 12.65 12.49
C ASN A 242 -9.15 13.10 11.03
N ILE A 243 -10.22 13.78 10.60
CA ILE A 243 -10.33 14.35 9.25
C ILE A 243 -9.12 15.24 8.95
N VAL A 244 -8.81 16.21 9.82
CA VAL A 244 -7.70 17.13 9.57
C VAL A 244 -6.36 16.41 9.58
N ALA A 245 -6.16 15.40 10.43
CA ALA A 245 -4.96 14.58 10.40
C ALA A 245 -4.81 13.84 9.06
N THR A 246 -5.85 13.14 8.62
CA THR A 246 -5.89 12.44 7.33
C THR A 246 -5.63 13.37 6.15
N LEU A 247 -6.19 14.59 6.18
CA LEU A 247 -5.94 15.60 5.16
C LEU A 247 -4.47 16.05 5.16
N LYS A 248 -3.91 16.39 6.32
CA LYS A 248 -2.51 16.82 6.44
C LYS A 248 -1.55 15.72 5.96
N GLU A 249 -1.83 14.48 6.31
CA GLU A 249 -1.01 13.34 5.91
C GLU A 249 -1.14 13.02 4.42
N GLY A 250 -2.35 13.03 3.86
CA GLY A 250 -2.57 12.85 2.43
C GLY A 250 -1.82 13.91 1.61
N PHE A 251 -1.92 15.19 2.02
CA PHE A 251 -1.18 16.28 1.39
C PHE A 251 0.33 16.18 1.59
N ALA A 252 0.81 15.70 2.74
CA ALA A 252 2.22 15.48 2.96
C ALA A 252 2.75 14.34 2.07
N THR A 253 1.98 13.28 1.89
CA THR A 253 2.37 12.07 1.16
C THR A 253 2.34 12.26 -0.36
N ALA A 254 1.35 13.00 -0.87
CA ALA A 254 1.19 13.25 -2.30
C ALA A 254 1.32 14.76 -2.61
N PRO A 255 2.52 15.25 -2.95
CA PRO A 255 2.78 16.69 -3.11
C PRO A 255 2.02 17.36 -4.26
N GLY A 256 1.69 16.60 -5.32
CA GLY A 256 0.95 17.10 -6.49
C GLY A 256 -0.56 17.24 -6.27
N ILE A 257 -1.09 16.71 -5.18
CA ILE A 257 -2.51 16.81 -4.82
C ILE A 257 -2.80 18.19 -4.22
N GLU A 258 -3.80 18.86 -4.77
CA GLU A 258 -4.22 20.21 -4.36
C GLU A 258 -5.52 20.22 -3.56
N ALA A 259 -6.35 19.18 -3.71
CA ALA A 259 -7.58 19.01 -2.93
C ALA A 259 -7.84 17.54 -2.59
N ILE A 260 -8.57 17.31 -1.49
CA ILE A 260 -9.01 15.99 -1.07
C ILE A 260 -10.52 16.02 -0.85
N ASP A 261 -11.23 15.12 -1.51
CA ASP A 261 -12.63 14.80 -1.25
C ASP A 261 -12.67 13.67 -0.21
N LEU A 262 -13.21 13.96 0.96
CA LEU A 262 -13.16 13.03 2.09
C LEU A 262 -14.56 12.71 2.60
N ALA A 263 -14.90 11.42 2.59
CA ALA A 263 -16.14 10.89 3.12
C ALA A 263 -15.88 10.12 4.42
N VAL A 264 -16.67 10.39 5.46
CA VAL A 264 -16.55 9.74 6.78
C VAL A 264 -17.73 8.84 7.04
N MET A 265 -17.46 7.59 7.39
CA MET A 265 -18.48 6.62 7.78
C MET A 265 -18.36 6.19 9.25
N THR A 266 -19.49 5.85 9.86
CA THR A 266 -19.56 5.29 11.21
C THR A 266 -20.80 4.40 11.38
N ARG A 267 -20.86 3.56 12.43
CA ARG A 267 -22.11 2.86 12.78
C ARG A 267 -23.03 3.83 13.52
N LEU A 268 -24.24 3.95 13.03
CA LEU A 268 -25.26 4.82 13.61
C LEU A 268 -25.80 4.22 14.93
N PRO A 269 -25.97 5.01 16.00
CA PRO A 269 -26.40 4.50 17.30
C PRO A 269 -27.73 3.74 17.28
N ASP A 270 -28.72 4.26 16.53
CA ASP A 270 -30.08 3.73 16.55
C ASP A 270 -30.26 2.47 15.69
N THR A 271 -29.56 2.39 14.56
CA THR A 271 -29.74 1.32 13.57
C THR A 271 -28.61 0.30 13.58
N GLN A 272 -27.46 0.64 14.17
CA GLN A 272 -26.21 -0.11 14.10
C GLN A 272 -25.72 -0.40 12.66
N ARG A 273 -26.31 0.29 11.67
CA ARG A 273 -25.91 0.25 10.27
C ARG A 273 -24.85 1.31 10.03
N LEU A 274 -23.97 1.02 9.08
CA LEU A 274 -23.00 1.99 8.59
C LEU A 274 -23.72 3.08 7.81
N GLY A 275 -23.21 4.30 7.93
CA GLY A 275 -23.67 5.42 7.15
C GLY A 275 -22.64 6.54 7.13
N PHE A 276 -22.69 7.35 6.07
CA PHE A 276 -21.87 8.55 5.98
C PHE A 276 -22.38 9.61 6.94
N VAL A 277 -21.45 10.24 7.63
CA VAL A 277 -21.73 11.21 8.69
C VAL A 277 -21.04 12.54 8.46
N ALA A 278 -20.04 12.58 7.59
CA ALA A 278 -19.46 13.80 7.05
C ALA A 278 -18.98 13.57 5.61
N TYR A 279 -19.02 14.62 4.80
CA TYR A 279 -18.42 14.69 3.47
C TYR A 279 -17.98 16.12 3.19
N GLY A 280 -16.94 16.31 2.40
CA GLY A 280 -16.58 17.62 1.87
C GLY A 280 -15.30 17.58 1.06
N ARG A 281 -14.97 18.74 0.47
CA ARG A 281 -13.72 18.97 -0.25
C ARG A 281 -12.85 19.93 0.54
N TRP A 282 -11.60 19.57 0.79
CA TRP A 282 -10.63 20.44 1.44
C TRP A 282 -9.45 20.69 0.52
N THR A 283 -9.04 21.95 0.36
CA THR A 283 -7.85 22.29 -0.42
C THR A 283 -6.61 22.29 0.46
N ARG A 284 -5.46 21.93 -0.12
CA ARG A 284 -4.14 22.00 0.53
C ARG A 284 -3.93 23.37 1.18
N ARG A 285 -4.19 24.43 0.42
CA ARG A 285 -4.03 25.82 0.86
C ARG A 285 -4.89 26.13 2.10
N ALA A 286 -6.13 25.66 2.15
CA ALA A 286 -7.00 25.89 3.30
C ALA A 286 -6.47 25.19 4.57
N ILE A 287 -5.98 23.95 4.44
CA ILE A 287 -5.42 23.18 5.56
C ILE A 287 -4.09 23.77 6.05
N GLU A 288 -3.17 24.12 5.14
CA GLU A 288 -1.85 24.64 5.49
C GLU A 288 -1.87 26.08 6.03
N SER A 289 -2.84 26.91 5.60
CA SER A 289 -2.96 28.29 6.11
C SER A 289 -3.72 28.39 7.44
N THR A 290 -4.41 27.33 7.86
CA THR A 290 -5.16 27.31 9.12
C THR A 290 -4.21 27.01 10.29
N PRO A 291 -4.17 27.84 11.36
CA PRO A 291 -3.37 27.56 12.53
C PRO A 291 -4.05 26.50 13.41
N TRP A 292 -3.42 25.33 13.53
CA TRP A 292 -3.84 24.24 14.41
C TRP A 292 -3.03 24.30 15.71
N ARG A 293 -3.64 24.71 16.82
CA ARG A 293 -2.93 24.91 18.10
C ARG A 293 -3.57 24.14 19.24
N GLU A 294 -4.89 24.13 19.30
CA GLU A 294 -5.66 23.57 20.39
C GLU A 294 -6.64 22.51 19.87
N PRO A 295 -7.08 21.55 20.71
CA PRO A 295 -8.02 20.50 20.31
C PRO A 295 -9.30 21.02 19.66
N GLU A 296 -9.79 22.18 20.09
CA GLU A 296 -11.01 22.80 19.58
C GLU A 296 -10.87 23.33 18.15
N ASP A 297 -9.64 23.61 17.69
CA ASP A 297 -9.38 24.05 16.32
C ASP A 297 -9.83 22.99 15.31
N ALA A 298 -9.85 21.72 15.69
CA ALA A 298 -10.36 20.61 14.87
C ALA A 298 -11.73 20.89 14.25
N LEU A 299 -12.61 21.64 14.93
CA LEU A 299 -13.97 21.94 14.45
C LEU A 299 -13.98 22.88 13.23
N ARG A 300 -12.88 23.61 12.98
CA ARG A 300 -12.74 24.50 11.81
C ARG A 300 -12.81 23.74 10.48
N PHE A 301 -12.69 22.42 10.47
CA PHE A 301 -12.88 21.60 9.26
C PHE A 301 -14.24 21.89 8.57
N LEU A 302 -15.28 22.23 9.36
CA LEU A 302 -16.60 22.59 8.85
C LEU A 302 -16.57 23.93 8.08
N ASP A 303 -15.74 24.87 8.51
CA ASP A 303 -15.69 26.24 8.00
C ASP A 303 -14.77 26.39 6.78
N ILE A 304 -13.69 25.61 6.73
CA ILE A 304 -12.64 25.73 5.71
C ILE A 304 -12.84 24.79 4.52
N GLY A 305 -13.75 23.83 4.63
CA GLY A 305 -14.10 22.91 3.54
C GLY A 305 -15.14 23.50 2.59
N GLN A 306 -15.12 23.03 1.35
CA GLN A 306 -16.11 23.30 0.31
C GLN A 306 -17.14 22.16 0.29
N ASP A 307 -18.40 22.51 0.02
CA ASP A 307 -19.52 21.55 -0.05
C ASP A 307 -19.59 20.61 1.16
N THR A 308 -19.28 21.14 2.34
CA THR A 308 -19.22 20.37 3.58
C THR A 308 -20.62 19.98 4.05
N ALA A 309 -20.85 18.67 4.14
CA ALA A 309 -22.03 18.08 4.73
C ALA A 309 -21.64 17.38 6.03
N CYS A 310 -22.41 17.60 7.10
CA CYS A 310 -22.21 16.93 8.38
C CYS A 310 -23.56 16.53 8.99
N SER A 311 -23.64 15.29 9.46
CA SER A 311 -24.82 14.73 10.13
C SER A 311 -25.12 15.41 11.47
N VAL A 312 -24.09 15.98 12.12
CA VAL A 312 -24.24 16.73 13.37
C VAL A 312 -24.57 18.18 13.03
N THR A 313 -25.85 18.53 13.09
CA THR A 313 -26.34 19.89 12.83
C THR A 313 -26.61 20.65 14.12
N THR A 314 -26.63 21.97 14.03
CA THR A 314 -27.16 22.84 15.08
C THR A 314 -28.66 23.04 14.89
N THR A 315 -29.41 22.91 15.98
CA THR A 315 -30.83 23.29 16.02
C THR A 315 -30.97 24.81 15.87
N ALA A 316 -32.17 25.30 15.53
CA ALA A 316 -32.48 26.73 15.48
C ALA A 316 -32.16 27.49 16.78
N SER A 317 -32.06 26.78 17.91
CA SER A 317 -31.68 27.31 19.22
C SER A 317 -30.15 27.37 19.47
N GLY A 318 -29.33 27.00 18.49
CA GLY A 318 -27.87 26.94 18.61
C GLY A 318 -27.33 25.73 19.37
N ASN A 319 -28.20 24.78 19.74
CA ASN A 319 -27.81 23.54 20.41
C ASN A 319 -27.47 22.44 19.39
N LEU A 320 -26.43 21.64 19.65
CA LEU A 320 -26.09 20.48 18.82
C LEU A 320 -27.22 19.45 18.84
N SER A 321 -27.54 18.91 17.66
CA SER A 321 -28.44 17.77 17.51
C SER A 321 -27.90 16.57 18.29
N SER A 322 -28.77 15.91 19.04
CA SER A 322 -28.42 14.66 19.74
C SER A 322 -28.71 13.40 18.91
N THR A 323 -29.29 13.55 17.72
CA THR A 323 -29.59 12.46 16.79
C THR A 323 -28.66 12.53 15.59
N LEU A 324 -27.97 11.42 15.32
CA LEU A 324 -27.10 11.24 14.15
C LEU A 324 -27.90 10.55 13.05
N LYS A 325 -28.03 11.20 11.89
CA LYS A 325 -28.68 10.64 10.70
C LYS A 325 -27.65 10.47 9.59
N PRO A 326 -27.73 9.40 8.79
CA PRO A 326 -26.85 9.26 7.65
C PRO A 326 -27.08 10.40 6.66
N LEU A 327 -26.01 10.84 6.01
CA LEU A 327 -26.09 11.73 4.86
C LEU A 327 -26.77 11.01 3.70
N ASP A 328 -27.57 11.75 2.95
CA ASP A 328 -28.22 11.25 1.74
C ASP A 328 -27.21 11.35 0.59
N THR A 329 -26.68 10.21 0.15
CA THR A 329 -25.64 10.11 -0.89
C THR A 329 -26.10 10.67 -2.23
N THR A 330 -27.41 10.65 -2.51
CA THR A 330 -27.99 11.20 -3.75
C THR A 330 -28.02 12.72 -3.78
N ARG A 331 -27.90 13.38 -2.62
CA ARG A 331 -27.96 14.84 -2.48
C ARG A 331 -26.60 15.49 -2.33
N VAL A 332 -25.55 14.70 -2.15
CA VAL A 332 -24.18 15.16 -1.93
C VAL A 332 -23.37 14.83 -3.18
N GLY A 333 -23.16 15.84 -4.04
CA GLY A 333 -22.39 15.67 -5.27
C GLY A 333 -20.97 15.17 -4.99
N GLY A 334 -20.54 14.14 -5.72
CA GLY A 334 -19.21 13.51 -5.59
C GLY A 334 -19.14 12.37 -4.56
N LEU A 335 -20.06 12.29 -3.59
CA LEU A 335 -20.10 11.18 -2.62
C LEU A 335 -20.48 9.84 -3.27
N GLN A 336 -21.35 9.86 -4.29
CA GLN A 336 -21.67 8.66 -5.08
C GLN A 336 -20.49 8.23 -5.96
N ALA A 337 -19.80 9.17 -6.61
CA ALA A 337 -18.62 8.84 -7.43
C ALA A 337 -17.46 8.26 -6.57
N LEU A 338 -17.31 8.77 -5.34
CA LEU A 338 -16.35 8.25 -4.37
C LEU A 338 -16.73 6.84 -3.88
N LEU A 339 -18.03 6.53 -3.82
CA LEU A 339 -18.52 5.17 -3.54
C LEU A 339 -18.28 4.23 -4.71
N ASP A 340 -18.61 4.65 -5.93
CA ASP A 340 -18.42 3.84 -7.14
C ASP A 340 -16.93 3.47 -7.28
N GLY A 341 -16.01 4.42 -7.07
CA GLY A 341 -14.57 4.16 -7.06
C GLY A 341 -14.07 3.29 -5.89
N ALA A 342 -14.73 3.34 -4.73
CA ALA A 342 -14.41 2.46 -3.60
C ALA A 342 -14.95 1.03 -3.74
N GLN A 343 -15.95 0.83 -4.60
CA GLN A 343 -16.65 -0.45 -4.79
C GLN A 343 -16.04 -1.31 -5.91
N ASP A 344 -15.44 -0.69 -6.94
CA ASP A 344 -14.79 -1.38 -8.07
C ASP A 344 -13.57 -2.24 -7.67
N ASP A 345 -13.00 -2.07 -6.47
CA ASP A 345 -11.88 -2.87 -5.94
C ASP A 345 -12.30 -4.16 -5.20
N SER A 346 -13.60 -4.44 -5.09
CA SER A 346 -14.11 -5.64 -4.36
C SER A 346 -14.69 -6.68 -5.33
N ALA A 347 -13.96 -7.76 -5.55
CA ALA A 347 -14.40 -8.90 -6.34
C ALA A 347 -15.69 -9.54 -5.78
N SER A 348 -16.67 -9.78 -6.66
CA SER A 348 -17.92 -10.53 -6.49
C SER A 348 -19.14 -9.85 -5.81
N GLY A 349 -19.90 -9.08 -6.60
CA GLY A 349 -21.32 -8.75 -6.34
C GLY A 349 -21.57 -7.73 -5.24
N GLU A 350 -22.28 -6.63 -5.58
CA GLU A 350 -22.58 -5.44 -4.74
C GLU A 350 -22.02 -5.51 -3.30
N PRO A 351 -20.75 -5.14 -3.10
CA PRO A 351 -20.16 -5.08 -1.78
C PRO A 351 -20.86 -3.97 -0.99
N SER A 352 -21.40 -4.35 0.15
CA SER A 352 -22.11 -3.44 1.05
C SER A 352 -21.12 -2.55 1.78
N LEU A 353 -21.58 -1.46 2.40
CA LEU A 353 -20.76 -0.66 3.33
C LEU A 353 -20.02 -1.52 4.38
N ALA A 354 -20.50 -2.73 4.67
CA ALA A 354 -19.83 -3.66 5.58
C ALA A 354 -18.53 -4.25 5.03
N ASP A 355 -18.41 -4.44 3.72
CA ASP A 355 -17.19 -4.97 3.09
C ASP A 355 -16.08 -3.89 3.10
N LEU A 356 -16.48 -2.63 2.89
CA LEU A 356 -15.61 -1.46 3.04
C LEU A 356 -15.18 -1.25 4.52
N ASP A 357 -16.05 -1.52 5.49
CA ASP A 357 -15.72 -1.52 6.93
C ASP A 357 -14.71 -2.62 7.29
N ILE A 358 -14.82 -3.80 6.67
CA ILE A 358 -13.84 -4.88 6.82
C ILE A 358 -12.50 -4.50 6.18
N ALA A 359 -12.50 -3.97 4.95
CA ALA A 359 -11.27 -3.55 4.27
C ALA A 359 -10.54 -2.44 5.04
N LEU A 360 -11.26 -1.42 5.50
CA LEU A 360 -10.73 -0.35 6.34
C LEU A 360 -10.26 -0.89 7.70
N GLY A 361 -10.99 -1.82 8.31
CA GLY A 361 -10.60 -2.43 9.59
C GLY A 361 -9.45 -3.44 9.50
N ALA A 362 -9.23 -4.03 8.31
CA ALA A 362 -8.25 -5.08 8.10
C ALA A 362 -6.85 -4.56 7.83
N ASN A 363 -6.70 -3.31 7.34
CA ASN A 363 -5.44 -2.64 6.96
C ASN A 363 -4.27 -3.05 7.87
N PRO A 364 -3.57 -4.15 7.56
CA PRO A 364 -2.58 -4.67 8.46
C PRO A 364 -1.34 -3.80 8.28
N PRO A 365 -0.66 -3.37 9.37
CA PRO A 365 0.59 -2.66 9.21
C PRO A 365 1.53 -3.53 8.36
N PRO A 366 2.22 -2.94 7.36
CA PRO A 366 3.14 -3.70 6.51
C PRO A 366 4.11 -4.47 7.40
N ASP A 367 4.27 -5.77 7.14
CA ASP A 367 5.09 -6.66 7.98
C ASP A 367 6.52 -6.09 8.09
N PRO A 368 6.94 -5.59 9.27
CA PRO A 368 8.26 -4.99 9.43
C PRO A 368 9.40 -6.02 9.27
N GLY A 369 9.06 -7.30 9.14
CA GLY A 369 9.97 -8.43 8.97
C GLY A 369 10.08 -9.02 7.56
N ALA A 370 9.35 -8.51 6.56
CA ALA A 370 9.58 -8.88 5.17
C ALA A 370 10.93 -8.31 4.72
N ALA A 371 12.01 -9.03 5.05
CA ALA A 371 13.36 -8.64 4.73
C ALA A 371 13.50 -8.53 3.21
N LEU A 372 13.35 -7.32 2.68
CA LEU A 372 13.91 -6.92 1.39
C LEU A 372 15.36 -7.41 1.43
N GLY A 373 15.64 -8.46 0.65
CA GLY A 373 16.98 -9.05 0.61
C GLY A 373 18.00 -7.96 0.33
N ASP A 374 19.20 -8.06 0.92
CA ASP A 374 20.26 -7.06 0.71
C ASP A 374 20.48 -6.87 -0.81
N PRO A 375 20.11 -5.71 -1.39
CA PRO A 375 20.22 -5.47 -2.84
C PRO A 375 21.68 -5.53 -3.29
N TYR A 376 22.61 -5.30 -2.37
CA TYR A 376 24.03 -5.36 -2.60
C TYR A 376 24.69 -6.66 -2.14
N ARG A 377 23.93 -7.76 -1.99
CA ARG A 377 24.51 -9.07 -1.66
C ARG A 377 25.74 -9.35 -2.50
N ILE A 378 26.90 -9.42 -1.85
CA ILE A 378 28.19 -9.62 -2.53
C ILE A 378 28.26 -11.05 -3.07
N ARG A 379 28.59 -11.17 -4.35
CA ARG A 379 28.80 -12.47 -5.01
C ARG A 379 30.14 -13.06 -4.60
N ALA A 380 30.17 -14.33 -4.23
CA ALA A 380 31.41 -14.98 -3.77
C ALA A 380 32.41 -15.18 -4.93
N PHE A 381 33.71 -15.20 -4.63
CA PHE A 381 34.75 -15.42 -5.65
C PHE A 381 34.58 -16.75 -6.40
N ALA A 382 34.15 -17.81 -5.71
CA ALA A 382 33.89 -19.11 -6.31
C ALA A 382 32.79 -19.05 -7.39
N GLU A 383 31.69 -18.34 -7.11
CA GLU A 383 30.57 -18.15 -8.03
C GLU A 383 31.00 -17.36 -9.27
N TRP A 384 31.75 -16.27 -9.07
CA TRP A 384 32.35 -15.51 -10.17
C TRP A 384 33.29 -16.38 -11.01
N LYS A 385 34.19 -17.14 -10.38
CA LYS A 385 35.18 -17.95 -11.09
C LYS A 385 34.51 -19.05 -11.94
N GLN A 386 33.45 -19.69 -11.42
CA GLN A 386 32.66 -20.67 -12.17
C GLN A 386 31.96 -20.05 -13.40
N GLN A 387 31.44 -18.83 -13.28
CA GLN A 387 30.87 -18.08 -14.41
C GLN A 387 31.93 -17.73 -15.47
N THR A 388 33.17 -17.42 -15.05
CA THR A 388 34.27 -17.11 -15.99
C THR A 388 34.92 -18.32 -16.66
N LEU A 389 34.79 -19.52 -16.07
CA LEU A 389 35.39 -20.78 -16.56
C LEU A 389 34.47 -21.52 -17.54
N SER A 390 33.18 -21.21 -17.53
CA SER A 390 32.29 -21.61 -18.62
C SER A 390 32.82 -20.93 -19.90
N PRO A 391 32.88 -21.60 -21.07
CA PRO A 391 33.12 -20.89 -22.32
C PRO A 391 32.16 -19.71 -22.38
N PRO A 392 32.51 -18.60 -23.05
CA PRO A 392 31.52 -17.57 -23.26
C PRO A 392 30.37 -18.24 -24.01
N HIS A 393 29.32 -18.62 -23.29
CA HIS A 393 28.03 -18.13 -23.69
C HIS A 393 28.29 -16.65 -23.91
N PRO A 394 28.02 -16.10 -25.11
CA PRO A 394 28.18 -14.67 -25.32
C PRO A 394 27.64 -14.02 -24.06
N ALA A 395 28.45 -13.15 -23.43
CA ALA A 395 28.00 -12.44 -22.24
C ALA A 395 26.54 -12.07 -22.47
N PRO A 396 25.64 -12.13 -21.48
CA PRO A 396 24.50 -11.27 -21.60
C PRO A 396 25.09 -9.84 -21.61
N ILE A 397 25.47 -9.35 -22.80
CA ILE A 397 24.76 -8.23 -23.38
C ILE A 397 23.35 -8.50 -22.91
N ALA A 398 22.87 -7.78 -21.88
CA ALA A 398 21.45 -7.82 -21.57
C ALA A 398 20.79 -7.84 -22.93
N PRO A 399 20.18 -8.96 -23.35
CA PRO A 399 19.81 -9.08 -24.74
C PRO A 399 18.96 -7.84 -24.94
N PRO A 400 19.26 -6.96 -25.92
CA PRO A 400 18.31 -5.91 -26.25
C PRO A 400 16.99 -6.67 -26.35
N PRO A 401 15.98 -6.31 -25.53
CA PRO A 401 14.92 -7.21 -25.06
C PRO A 401 14.67 -8.20 -26.17
N THR A 402 15.08 -9.47 -26.02
CA THR A 402 15.11 -10.40 -27.16
C THR A 402 13.66 -10.63 -27.54
N SER A 403 13.20 -9.70 -28.36
CA SER A 403 11.92 -9.57 -28.98
C SER A 403 11.97 -10.67 -30.00
N ALA A 404 11.49 -11.83 -29.59
CA ALA A 404 11.31 -12.94 -30.50
C ALA A 404 10.19 -12.52 -31.45
N ALA A 405 10.58 -12.12 -32.67
CA ALA A 405 9.65 -11.84 -33.74
C ALA A 405 8.93 -13.14 -34.10
N LEU A 406 7.63 -13.20 -33.82
CA LEU A 406 6.78 -14.33 -34.13
C LEU A 406 6.41 -14.29 -35.62
N ILE A 407 6.36 -15.47 -36.25
CA ILE A 407 5.77 -15.63 -37.57
C ILE A 407 4.31 -16.09 -37.46
N PRO A 408 3.43 -15.80 -38.44
CA PRO A 408 2.04 -16.25 -38.41
C PRO A 408 1.93 -17.76 -38.20
N GLY A 409 1.10 -18.17 -37.25
CA GLY A 409 0.91 -19.56 -36.83
C GLY A 409 1.93 -20.08 -35.81
N GLN A 410 3.01 -19.34 -35.50
CA GLN A 410 4.00 -19.75 -34.51
C GLN A 410 3.37 -19.84 -33.12
N THR A 411 3.70 -20.92 -32.41
CA THR A 411 3.30 -21.14 -31.01
C THR A 411 4.54 -21.26 -30.16
N ILE A 412 4.54 -20.60 -29.01
CA ILE A 412 5.58 -20.69 -28.00
C ILE A 412 4.96 -21.06 -26.65
N VAL A 413 5.73 -21.73 -25.80
CA VAL A 413 5.38 -21.90 -24.38
C VAL A 413 5.84 -20.65 -23.65
N LEU A 414 4.94 -20.02 -22.91
CA LEU A 414 5.28 -18.85 -22.09
C LEU A 414 6.00 -19.32 -20.83
N PRO A 415 7.10 -18.66 -20.42
CA PRO A 415 7.73 -18.93 -19.14
C PRO A 415 6.78 -18.57 -18.00
N GLU A 416 6.94 -19.21 -16.83
CA GLU A 416 6.06 -18.99 -15.67
C GLU A 416 6.03 -17.51 -15.23
N GLU A 417 7.10 -16.76 -15.46
CA GLU A 417 7.16 -15.34 -15.11
C GLU A 417 6.19 -14.49 -15.93
N ALA A 418 5.92 -14.88 -17.17
CA ALA A 418 4.91 -14.24 -18.00
C ALA A 418 3.48 -14.47 -17.47
N TRP A 419 3.30 -15.43 -16.55
CA TRP A 419 1.97 -15.70 -15.99
C TRP A 419 1.59 -14.69 -14.92
N GLN A 420 2.58 -14.09 -14.25
CA GLN A 420 2.38 -13.13 -13.16
C GLN A 420 2.08 -11.71 -13.65
N GLY A 421 2.31 -11.42 -14.93
CA GLY A 421 2.03 -10.11 -15.52
C GLY A 421 2.63 -9.99 -16.91
N LEU A 422 1.78 -10.11 -17.92
CA LEU A 422 2.12 -9.90 -19.32
C LEU A 422 1.60 -8.53 -19.76
N ARG A 423 2.49 -7.64 -20.18
CA ARG A 423 2.12 -6.37 -20.80
C ARG A 423 1.96 -6.58 -22.30
N VAL A 424 0.89 -6.05 -22.86
CA VAL A 424 0.58 -6.06 -24.29
C VAL A 424 0.60 -4.61 -24.77
N SER A 425 1.35 -4.31 -25.82
CA SER A 425 1.42 -2.98 -26.43
C SER A 425 1.19 -3.09 -27.93
N PHE A 426 0.14 -2.47 -28.45
CA PHE A 426 -0.13 -2.38 -29.88
C PHE A 426 0.22 -0.98 -30.40
N THR A 427 1.27 -0.90 -31.22
CA THR A 427 1.73 0.35 -31.84
C THR A 427 1.28 0.42 -33.29
N PHE A 428 0.72 1.54 -33.71
CA PHE A 428 0.25 1.78 -35.08
C PHE A 428 0.21 3.27 -35.45
N ALA A 429 -0.07 3.59 -36.71
CA ALA A 429 -0.26 4.94 -37.24
C ALA A 429 -1.09 4.91 -38.53
N GLY A 430 -1.52 6.07 -39.04
CA GLY A 430 -2.16 6.22 -40.36
C GLY A 430 -3.68 6.01 -40.37
N ALA A 431 -4.21 5.17 -39.48
CA ALA A 431 -5.63 5.01 -39.20
C ALA A 431 -5.81 4.75 -37.70
N ASP A 432 -7.03 4.92 -37.19
CA ASP A 432 -7.33 4.60 -35.80
C ASP A 432 -7.81 3.15 -35.65
N ALA A 433 -7.34 2.48 -34.60
CA ALA A 433 -7.73 1.12 -34.24
C ALA A 433 -7.79 1.00 -32.72
N ASP A 434 -8.70 0.17 -32.21
CA ASP A 434 -8.84 -0.09 -30.78
C ASP A 434 -8.36 -1.51 -30.45
N LEU A 435 -7.70 -1.67 -29.30
CA LEU A 435 -7.28 -2.95 -28.74
C LEU A 435 -8.41 -3.54 -27.89
N THR A 436 -8.70 -4.81 -28.11
CA THR A 436 -9.76 -5.56 -27.41
C THR A 436 -9.24 -6.91 -26.94
N LEU A 437 -9.72 -7.38 -25.78
CA LEU A 437 -9.41 -8.72 -25.27
C LEU A 437 -10.70 -9.53 -25.11
N PHE A 438 -10.67 -10.80 -25.53
CA PHE A 438 -11.78 -11.74 -25.27
C PHE A 438 -11.28 -12.87 -24.38
N LEU A 439 -11.89 -13.05 -23.22
CA LEU A 439 -11.62 -14.15 -22.29
C LEU A 439 -12.57 -15.30 -22.63
N LEU A 440 -12.02 -16.40 -23.14
CA LEU A 440 -12.78 -17.47 -23.76
C LEU A 440 -12.67 -18.77 -22.96
N GLY A 441 -13.81 -19.45 -22.86
CA GLY A 441 -13.91 -20.81 -22.34
C GLY A 441 -13.35 -21.86 -23.29
N THR A 442 -13.50 -23.13 -22.92
CA THR A 442 -13.06 -24.28 -23.74
C THR A 442 -13.77 -24.38 -25.09
N ASP A 443 -14.98 -23.82 -25.19
CA ASP A 443 -15.79 -23.78 -26.41
C ASP A 443 -15.42 -22.62 -27.36
N GLY A 444 -14.45 -21.79 -26.96
CA GLY A 444 -14.02 -20.62 -27.72
C GLY A 444 -14.99 -19.44 -27.62
N ARG A 445 -15.87 -19.42 -26.62
CA ARG A 445 -16.83 -18.35 -26.38
C ARG A 445 -16.58 -17.64 -25.06
N VAL A 446 -16.97 -16.37 -24.97
CA VAL A 446 -17.06 -15.64 -23.70
C VAL A 446 -18.14 -16.28 -22.83
N CYS A 447 -17.96 -16.32 -21.51
CA CYS A 447 -18.99 -16.84 -20.61
C CYS A 447 -20.12 -15.83 -20.35
N GLY A 448 -19.82 -14.54 -20.50
CA GLY A 448 -20.75 -13.41 -20.41
C GLY A 448 -20.12 -12.15 -21.01
N ASP A 449 -20.88 -11.06 -21.08
CA ASP A 449 -20.40 -9.80 -21.65
C ASP A 449 -19.25 -9.20 -20.84
N GLU A 450 -19.12 -9.56 -19.55
CA GLU A 450 -18.02 -9.18 -18.65
C GLU A 450 -16.65 -9.73 -19.09
N ASP A 451 -16.62 -10.80 -19.89
CA ASP A 451 -15.38 -11.42 -20.38
C ASP A 451 -14.90 -10.80 -21.71
N PHE A 452 -15.56 -9.72 -22.17
CA PHE A 452 -15.15 -8.90 -23.30
C PHE A 452 -14.58 -7.55 -22.82
N VAL A 453 -13.26 -7.34 -23.00
CA VAL A 453 -12.54 -6.14 -22.54
C VAL A 453 -12.34 -5.17 -23.70
N PHE A 454 -12.91 -3.99 -23.61
CA PHE A 454 -12.85 -2.91 -24.60
C PHE A 454 -12.88 -1.54 -23.90
N TYR A 455 -12.81 -0.43 -24.64
CA TYR A 455 -12.62 0.89 -24.01
C TYR A 455 -13.70 1.31 -22.98
N ASN A 456 -14.98 0.89 -23.14
CA ASN A 456 -16.02 1.16 -22.13
C ASN A 456 -16.09 0.12 -21.01
N GLN A 457 -15.38 -1.01 -21.15
CA GLN A 457 -15.25 -2.05 -20.13
C GLN A 457 -13.78 -2.45 -20.06
N PRO A 458 -12.93 -1.60 -19.46
CA PRO A 458 -11.47 -1.71 -19.60
C PRO A 458 -10.88 -2.84 -18.77
N SER A 459 -11.65 -3.63 -18.02
CA SER A 459 -11.14 -4.69 -17.16
C SER A 459 -12.10 -5.87 -17.09
N ALA A 460 -11.55 -7.09 -17.00
CA ALA A 460 -12.28 -8.34 -16.75
C ALA A 460 -11.52 -9.24 -15.75
N ALA A 461 -12.22 -10.26 -15.23
CA ALA A 461 -11.66 -11.25 -14.32
C ALA A 461 -10.95 -10.63 -13.09
N ASP A 462 -11.62 -9.70 -12.40
CA ASP A 462 -11.11 -9.01 -11.21
C ASP A 462 -9.74 -8.34 -11.42
N GLY A 463 -9.50 -7.81 -12.63
CA GLY A 463 -8.22 -7.19 -13.02
C GLY A 463 -7.21 -8.14 -13.65
N GLY A 464 -7.56 -9.42 -13.80
CA GLY A 464 -6.75 -10.42 -14.49
C GLY A 464 -6.48 -10.11 -15.97
N ALA A 465 -7.34 -9.31 -16.61
CA ALA A 465 -7.08 -8.70 -17.91
C ALA A 465 -7.60 -7.26 -17.93
N ARG A 466 -6.75 -6.29 -18.27
CA ARG A 466 -7.09 -4.86 -18.23
C ARG A 466 -6.47 -4.07 -19.38
N LEU A 467 -7.23 -3.18 -20.00
CA LEU A 467 -6.75 -2.13 -20.90
C LEU A 467 -6.22 -0.95 -20.08
N LEU A 468 -5.03 -0.48 -20.42
CA LEU A 468 -4.37 0.69 -19.81
C LEU A 468 -4.61 1.97 -20.61
N GLY A 469 -5.35 1.88 -21.72
CA GLY A 469 -5.72 3.01 -22.57
C GLY A 469 -4.77 3.28 -23.73
N LYS A 470 -5.13 4.32 -24.47
CA LYS A 470 -4.54 4.75 -25.74
C LYS A 470 -3.71 6.01 -25.53
N GLN A 471 -2.44 5.97 -25.94
CA GLN A 471 -1.51 7.09 -25.80
C GLN A 471 -0.89 7.46 -27.15
N GLN A 472 -0.81 8.76 -27.43
CA GLN A 472 -0.12 9.27 -28.61
C GLN A 472 1.40 9.40 -28.34
N GLU A 473 2.22 8.71 -29.13
CA GLU A 473 3.69 8.76 -29.08
C GLU A 473 4.25 9.29 -30.41
N GLY A 474 4.28 10.62 -30.53
CA GLY A 474 4.69 11.30 -31.76
C GLY A 474 3.73 10.99 -32.93
N PRO A 475 4.23 10.49 -34.08
CA PRO A 475 3.37 10.14 -35.22
C PRO A 475 2.65 8.78 -35.05
N ARG A 476 2.87 8.08 -33.93
CA ARG A 476 2.31 6.76 -33.65
C ARG A 476 1.36 6.82 -32.47
N THR A 477 0.43 5.89 -32.44
CA THR A 477 -0.49 5.63 -31.33
C THR A 477 -0.14 4.29 -30.73
N VAL A 478 -0.11 4.21 -29.40
CA VAL A 478 0.15 2.98 -28.65
C VAL A 478 -1.01 2.69 -27.73
N GLU A 479 -1.65 1.55 -27.92
CA GLU A 479 -2.62 1.00 -26.98
C GLU A 479 -2.01 -0.09 -26.12
N ARG A 480 -2.33 -0.09 -24.83
CA ARG A 480 -1.72 -1.01 -23.87
C ARG A 480 -2.76 -1.81 -23.10
N ALA A 481 -2.37 -3.03 -22.73
CA ALA A 481 -3.13 -3.89 -21.84
C ALA A 481 -2.19 -4.69 -20.92
N THR A 482 -2.72 -5.20 -19.81
CA THR A 482 -2.07 -6.16 -18.91
C THR A 482 -2.91 -7.42 -18.81
N VAL A 483 -2.25 -8.58 -18.76
CA VAL A 483 -2.88 -9.89 -18.55
C VAL A 483 -2.09 -10.66 -17.49
N HIS A 484 -2.74 -10.95 -16.37
CA HIS A 484 -2.22 -11.77 -15.27
C HIS A 484 -2.76 -13.20 -15.41
N LEU A 485 -2.09 -14.02 -16.23
CA LEU A 485 -2.56 -15.37 -16.59
C LEU A 485 -2.74 -16.31 -15.39
N SER A 486 -1.98 -16.10 -14.30
CA SER A 486 -2.11 -16.84 -13.04
C SER A 486 -3.34 -16.44 -12.22
N ALA A 487 -3.85 -15.23 -12.42
CA ALA A 487 -5.05 -14.71 -11.75
C ALA A 487 -6.35 -14.96 -12.54
N LEU A 488 -6.25 -15.41 -13.80
CA LEU A 488 -7.43 -15.71 -14.60
C LEU A 488 -8.22 -16.90 -13.99
N PRO A 489 -9.54 -16.79 -13.86
CA PRO A 489 -10.40 -17.87 -13.39
C PRO A 489 -10.21 -19.15 -14.20
N ASP A 490 -10.42 -20.31 -13.58
CA ASP A 490 -10.21 -21.61 -14.25
C ASP A 490 -11.11 -21.85 -15.46
N ARG A 491 -12.26 -21.15 -15.53
CA ARG A 491 -13.13 -21.17 -16.71
C ARG A 491 -12.46 -20.57 -17.96
N VAL A 492 -11.48 -19.68 -17.80
CA VAL A 492 -10.80 -18.99 -18.90
C VAL A 492 -9.67 -19.86 -19.41
N HIS A 493 -9.88 -20.46 -20.57
CA HIS A 493 -8.91 -21.33 -21.23
C HIS A 493 -8.11 -20.61 -22.30
N ARG A 494 -8.59 -19.47 -22.80
CA ARG A 494 -7.94 -18.71 -23.85
C ARG A 494 -8.22 -17.21 -23.68
N VAL A 495 -7.24 -16.37 -24.00
CA VAL A 495 -7.40 -14.92 -24.14
C VAL A 495 -7.02 -14.54 -25.57
N ALA A 496 -7.97 -14.04 -26.34
CA ALA A 496 -7.72 -13.52 -27.68
C ALA A 496 -7.40 -12.02 -27.61
N VAL A 497 -6.25 -11.61 -28.15
CA VAL A 497 -5.82 -10.22 -28.25
C VAL A 497 -6.15 -9.73 -29.65
N ALA A 498 -7.11 -8.82 -29.76
CA ALA A 498 -7.68 -8.39 -31.02
C ALA A 498 -7.57 -6.87 -31.22
N ILE A 499 -7.70 -6.45 -32.47
CA ILE A 499 -7.89 -5.05 -32.84
C ILE A 499 -9.14 -4.89 -33.69
N ASN A 500 -9.77 -3.73 -33.61
CA ASN A 500 -10.86 -3.33 -34.50
C ASN A 500 -10.62 -1.92 -35.04
N MET A 501 -10.98 -1.70 -36.30
CA MET A 501 -10.93 -0.38 -36.93
C MET A 501 -12.16 0.44 -36.54
N ASP A 502 -12.02 1.76 -36.47
CA ASP A 502 -13.16 2.68 -36.32
C ASP A 502 -14.10 2.57 -37.54
N VAL A 503 -15.34 2.17 -37.28
CA VAL A 503 -16.38 1.91 -38.28
C VAL A 503 -16.75 3.17 -39.06
N ASP A 504 -16.69 4.35 -38.42
CA ASP A 504 -17.14 5.61 -38.99
C ASP A 504 -16.17 6.16 -40.06
N THR A 505 -14.93 5.70 -40.04
CA THR A 505 -13.89 6.13 -40.99
C THR A 505 -13.93 5.38 -42.32
N GLY A 506 -14.54 4.18 -42.36
CA GLY A 506 -14.51 3.28 -43.50
C GLY A 506 -13.13 2.68 -43.81
N LEU A 507 -12.12 2.92 -42.96
CA LEU A 507 -10.76 2.42 -43.10
C LEU A 507 -10.66 0.93 -42.69
N THR A 508 -9.61 0.26 -43.16
CA THR A 508 -9.39 -1.17 -42.91
C THR A 508 -8.03 -1.40 -42.27
N CYS A 509 -7.74 -2.62 -41.80
CA CYS A 509 -6.44 -2.96 -41.23
C CYS A 509 -5.29 -2.71 -42.23
N GLY A 510 -5.56 -2.71 -43.54
CA GLY A 510 -4.61 -2.32 -44.57
C GLY A 510 -4.22 -0.83 -44.57
N SER A 511 -4.99 0.03 -43.90
CA SER A 511 -4.68 1.45 -43.70
C SER A 511 -3.73 1.70 -42.52
N LEU A 512 -3.50 0.70 -41.67
CA LEU A 512 -2.57 0.81 -40.55
C LEU A 512 -1.12 0.75 -41.07
N THR A 513 -0.33 1.73 -40.66
CA THR A 513 1.13 1.75 -40.85
C THR A 513 1.82 1.50 -39.52
N HIS A 514 3.03 0.93 -39.54
CA HIS A 514 3.79 0.61 -38.33
C HIS A 514 3.06 -0.33 -37.33
N ALA A 515 2.04 -1.06 -37.78
CA ALA A 515 1.29 -1.99 -36.94
C ALA A 515 2.22 -3.06 -36.35
N ARG A 516 2.30 -3.10 -35.01
CA ARG A 516 3.19 -3.99 -34.27
C ARG A 516 2.58 -4.27 -32.90
N LEU A 517 2.44 -5.55 -32.56
CA LEU A 517 2.09 -6.00 -31.23
C LEU A 517 3.36 -6.46 -30.51
N ASP A 518 3.62 -5.90 -29.34
CA ASP A 518 4.69 -6.30 -28.44
C ASP A 518 4.07 -6.87 -27.16
N LEU A 519 4.57 -8.02 -26.71
CA LEU A 519 4.21 -8.63 -25.42
C LEU A 519 5.48 -8.76 -24.57
N ASP A 520 5.52 -8.15 -23.39
CA ASP A 520 6.68 -8.17 -22.49
C ASP A 520 6.30 -8.59 -21.06
N CYS A 521 7.25 -9.22 -20.36
CA CYS A 521 7.11 -9.55 -18.93
C CYS A 521 8.28 -8.97 -18.10
N VAL A 522 8.09 -8.93 -16.78
CA VAL A 522 8.91 -8.21 -15.77
C VAL A 522 10.42 -8.51 -15.83
N ASN A 523 10.84 -9.64 -16.42
CA ASN A 523 12.23 -10.09 -16.51
C ASN A 523 12.82 -10.11 -17.93
N SER A 524 12.30 -9.27 -18.85
CA SER A 524 12.87 -8.96 -20.18
C SER A 524 12.65 -9.98 -21.32
N SER A 525 11.78 -10.99 -21.16
CA SER A 525 11.28 -11.72 -22.33
C SER A 525 10.26 -10.87 -23.07
N ALA A 526 10.46 -10.72 -24.37
CA ALA A 526 9.57 -9.95 -25.23
C ALA A 526 9.22 -10.75 -26.49
N TRP A 527 7.98 -10.65 -26.95
CA TRP A 527 7.53 -11.24 -28.20
C TRP A 527 6.91 -10.16 -29.05
N THR A 528 7.24 -10.17 -30.33
CA THR A 528 6.74 -9.16 -31.25
C THR A 528 6.08 -9.83 -32.42
N PHE A 529 4.93 -9.32 -32.81
CA PHE A 529 4.25 -9.76 -34.02
C PHE A 529 3.78 -8.57 -34.83
N THR A 530 4.11 -8.58 -36.13
CA THR A 530 3.58 -7.62 -37.10
C THR A 530 2.34 -8.25 -37.74
N PRO A 531 1.12 -7.76 -37.44
CA PRO A 531 -0.08 -8.27 -38.07
C PRO A 531 -0.06 -8.01 -39.59
N PRO A 532 -0.69 -8.89 -40.39
CA PRO A 532 -0.79 -8.68 -41.84
C PRO A 532 -1.61 -7.42 -42.15
N ALA A 533 -1.12 -6.62 -43.10
CA ALA A 533 -1.87 -5.49 -43.64
C ALA A 533 -2.87 -5.98 -44.70
N ASP A 534 -4.08 -6.33 -44.29
CA ASP A 534 -5.14 -6.80 -45.19
C ASP A 534 -6.16 -5.68 -45.47
N PRO A 535 -6.30 -5.21 -46.73
CA PRO A 535 -7.21 -4.12 -47.08
C PRO A 535 -8.69 -4.52 -47.00
N SER A 536 -9.02 -5.80 -46.84
CA SER A 536 -10.39 -6.32 -46.75
C SER A 536 -10.89 -6.54 -45.32
N ILE A 537 -10.01 -6.38 -44.33
CA ILE A 537 -10.28 -6.75 -42.92
C ILE A 537 -10.51 -5.50 -42.07
N ARG A 538 -11.52 -5.55 -41.20
CA ARG A 538 -11.89 -4.46 -40.29
C ARG A 538 -11.70 -4.80 -38.81
N ALA A 539 -11.54 -6.07 -38.46
CA ALA A 539 -11.13 -6.51 -37.14
C ALA A 539 -10.21 -7.73 -37.25
N MET A 540 -9.27 -7.90 -36.32
CA MET A 540 -8.26 -8.95 -36.39
C MET A 540 -7.87 -9.46 -35.01
N VAL A 541 -7.85 -10.79 -34.84
CA VAL A 541 -7.18 -11.42 -33.71
C VAL A 541 -5.69 -11.55 -34.06
N ILE A 542 -4.87 -10.79 -33.34
CA ILE A 542 -3.44 -10.70 -33.57
C ILE A 542 -2.73 -11.91 -32.93
N THR A 543 -3.03 -12.17 -31.65
CA THR A 543 -2.46 -13.30 -30.90
C THR A 543 -3.50 -13.93 -29.98
N GLU A 544 -3.24 -15.18 -29.58
CA GLU A 544 -3.99 -15.87 -28.54
C GLU A 544 -3.06 -16.42 -27.46
N LEU A 545 -3.45 -16.23 -26.20
CA LEU A 545 -2.85 -16.87 -25.03
C LEU A 545 -3.76 -18.02 -24.63
N TYR A 546 -3.27 -19.26 -24.48
CA TYR A 546 -4.14 -20.38 -24.11
C TYR A 546 -3.51 -21.38 -23.17
N ARG A 547 -4.33 -21.98 -22.31
CA ARG A 547 -3.94 -23.06 -21.40
C ARG A 547 -3.75 -24.36 -22.16
N HIS A 548 -2.68 -25.07 -21.85
CA HIS A 548 -2.37 -26.40 -22.34
C HIS A 548 -1.83 -27.26 -21.19
N SER A 549 -1.78 -28.57 -21.34
CA SER A 549 -1.07 -29.45 -20.39
C SER A 549 0.15 -30.07 -21.06
N VAL A 550 1.33 -29.96 -20.44
CA VAL A 550 2.56 -30.64 -20.89
C VAL A 550 3.03 -31.52 -19.73
N ASP A 551 3.14 -32.83 -19.99
CA ASP A 551 3.53 -33.84 -18.99
C ASP A 551 2.69 -33.80 -17.70
N GLY A 552 1.41 -33.43 -17.80
CA GLY A 552 0.48 -33.33 -16.69
C GLY A 552 0.48 -31.99 -15.95
N ASN A 553 1.38 -31.07 -16.28
CA ASN A 553 1.43 -29.73 -15.70
C ASN A 553 0.72 -28.70 -16.60
N PRO A 554 -0.11 -27.80 -16.03
CA PRO A 554 -0.71 -26.72 -16.80
C PRO A 554 0.38 -25.74 -17.25
N VAL A 555 0.36 -25.35 -18.52
CA VAL A 555 1.24 -24.34 -19.10
C VAL A 555 0.45 -23.39 -19.98
N TRP A 556 0.85 -22.12 -20.01
CA TRP A 556 0.31 -21.16 -20.99
C TRP A 556 1.16 -21.12 -22.26
N LYS A 557 0.49 -21.01 -23.40
CA LYS A 557 1.12 -20.87 -24.71
C LYS A 557 0.64 -19.59 -25.39
N LEU A 558 1.56 -18.90 -26.07
CA LEU A 558 1.25 -17.78 -26.95
C LEU A 558 1.28 -18.26 -28.40
N ARG A 559 0.26 -17.91 -29.17
CA ARG A 559 0.16 -18.18 -30.61
C ARG A 559 -0.07 -16.91 -31.39
N ALA A 560 0.76 -16.67 -32.39
CA ALA A 560 0.54 -15.61 -33.37
C ALA A 560 -0.44 -16.10 -34.46
N LEU A 561 -1.46 -15.30 -34.78
CA LEU A 561 -2.49 -15.64 -35.76
C LEU A 561 -2.53 -14.64 -36.91
N GLY A 562 -2.93 -13.40 -36.64
CA GLY A 562 -3.27 -12.43 -37.68
C GLY A 562 -4.53 -12.80 -38.45
N GLN A 563 -5.52 -13.39 -37.79
CA GLN A 563 -6.78 -13.80 -38.42
C GLN A 563 -7.74 -12.61 -38.48
N GLY A 564 -8.28 -12.31 -39.66
CA GLY A 564 -9.14 -11.15 -39.90
C GLY A 564 -10.62 -11.46 -40.11
N TRP A 565 -11.47 -10.48 -39.80
CA TRP A 565 -12.90 -10.42 -40.10
C TRP A 565 -13.23 -9.20 -40.97
N ALA A 566 -13.85 -9.43 -42.12
CA ALA A 566 -14.31 -8.36 -43.02
C ALA A 566 -15.51 -7.60 -42.43
N ASP A 567 -16.38 -8.31 -41.71
CA ASP A 567 -17.56 -7.76 -41.04
C ASP A 567 -17.22 -6.93 -39.78
N GLY A 568 -15.93 -6.66 -39.52
CA GLY A 568 -15.49 -5.82 -38.41
C GLY A 568 -15.68 -6.46 -37.04
N LEU A 569 -15.80 -5.61 -36.02
CA LEU A 569 -15.96 -6.04 -34.63
C LEU A 569 -17.20 -6.93 -34.47
N ASP A 570 -18.30 -6.66 -35.18
CA ASP A 570 -19.52 -7.45 -35.10
C ASP A 570 -19.34 -8.90 -35.58
N GLY A 571 -18.52 -9.10 -36.59
CA GLY A 571 -18.15 -10.44 -37.06
C GLY A 571 -17.31 -11.19 -36.04
N LEU A 572 -16.35 -10.49 -35.43
CA LEU A 572 -15.46 -11.04 -34.43
C LEU A 572 -16.19 -11.37 -33.11
N ALA A 573 -17.00 -10.44 -32.60
CA ALA A 573 -17.79 -10.59 -31.39
C ALA A 573 -18.78 -11.77 -31.51
N ARG A 574 -19.46 -11.92 -32.65
CA ARG A 574 -20.28 -13.12 -32.94
C ARG A 574 -19.47 -14.42 -32.96
N ALA A 575 -18.26 -14.40 -33.51
CA ALA A 575 -17.38 -15.57 -33.52
C ALA A 575 -16.93 -15.96 -32.09
N CYS A 576 -16.78 -14.99 -31.20
CA CYS A 576 -16.46 -15.17 -29.78
C CYS A 576 -17.70 -15.36 -28.89
N GLY A 577 -18.91 -15.42 -29.46
CA GLY A 577 -20.14 -15.72 -28.70
C GLY A 577 -20.76 -14.55 -27.94
N VAL A 578 -20.35 -13.30 -28.21
CA VAL A 578 -20.96 -12.09 -27.64
C VAL A 578 -22.33 -11.86 -28.30
N ALA A 579 -23.36 -11.56 -27.49
CA ALA A 579 -24.66 -11.17 -27.99
C ALA A 579 -24.62 -9.71 -28.48
N ILE A 580 -24.83 -9.49 -29.77
CA ILE A 580 -24.89 -8.14 -30.36
C ILE A 580 -26.37 -7.84 -30.58
N GLU A 581 -26.93 -6.90 -29.81
CA GLU A 581 -28.28 -6.35 -30.04
C GLU A 581 -28.26 -5.15 -30.99
#